data_AF-A0A1D1Z6X2-F1
#
_entry.id   AF-A0A1D1Z6X2-F1
#
_cell.length_a   1.000
_cell.length_b   1.000
_cell.length_c   1.000
_cell.angle_alpha   90.00
_cell.angle_beta   90.00
_cell.angle_gamma   90.00
#
_symmetry.space_group_name_H-M   'P 1'
#
loop_
_entity.id
_entity.type
_entity.pdbx_description
1 polymer ?
#
loop_
_entity_poly.entity_id
_entity_poly.type
_entity_poly.pdbx_seq_one_letter_code
_entity_poly.pdbx_strand_id
1 'polypeptide(L)'
;KIHLLNHFRHFHHSFLVSFLNMGENSFLVSLLNMGENSINNPPCFNNDEEIIRTTTYKFNLPVDELINNSTNTRLARRNRRNGTNIVPRRQNAWIIYLRDKNASPDFSGEFQPTIIAKMWEEESEEVRKVFEALSRLSTK
;
A
#
# COMPACT_ATOMS: atom_id res chain seq x y z
N LYS A 1 22.94 -41.05 -51.01
CA LYS A 1 22.01 -40.48 -50.00
C LYS A 1 22.27 -41.16 -48.66
N ILE A 2 23.01 -40.48 -47.80
CA ILE A 2 22.94 -40.38 -46.32
C ILE A 2 22.87 -41.66 -45.46
N HIS A 3 23.84 -41.72 -44.54
CA HIS A 3 24.09 -42.64 -43.44
C HIS A 3 23.09 -42.56 -42.25
N LEU A 4 23.01 -43.68 -41.52
CA LEU A 4 23.02 -43.84 -40.05
C LEU A 4 21.79 -43.48 -39.17
N LEU A 5 21.58 -44.42 -38.22
CA LEU A 5 21.18 -44.25 -36.81
C LEU A 5 19.79 -43.66 -36.50
N ASN A 6 18.94 -44.45 -35.83
CA ASN A 6 18.70 -44.21 -34.40
C ASN A 6 17.92 -45.34 -33.70
N HIS A 7 18.50 -45.74 -32.59
CA HIS A 7 18.07 -46.69 -31.58
C HIS A 7 16.91 -46.07 -30.77
N PHE A 8 15.72 -46.69 -30.79
CA PHE A 8 14.55 -46.16 -30.09
C PHE A 8 14.44 -46.72 -28.66
N ARG A 9 14.69 -45.81 -27.70
CA ARG A 9 14.08 -45.63 -26.35
C ARG A 9 13.56 -46.89 -25.64
N HIS A 10 14.29 -47.42 -24.67
CA HIS A 10 14.34 -47.03 -23.24
C HIS A 10 13.17 -47.49 -22.38
N PHE A 11 13.59 -48.24 -21.36
CA PHE A 11 12.93 -49.08 -20.39
C PHE A 11 12.30 -48.32 -19.21
N HIS A 12 11.51 -49.11 -18.48
CA HIS A 12 11.18 -49.04 -17.04
C HIS A 12 9.97 -48.22 -16.60
N HIS A 13 8.88 -48.97 -16.43
CA HIS A 13 7.72 -48.63 -15.62
C HIS A 13 8.06 -48.65 -14.12
N SER A 14 7.36 -47.75 -13.42
CA SER A 14 6.89 -47.85 -12.04
C SER A 14 7.71 -47.21 -10.92
N PHE A 15 7.22 -45.99 -10.60
CA PHE A 15 6.81 -45.58 -9.26
C PHE A 15 7.92 -45.39 -8.21
N LEU A 16 8.53 -44.20 -8.31
CA LEU A 16 9.00 -43.42 -7.16
C LEU A 16 7.84 -43.20 -6.18
N VAL A 17 7.84 -43.86 -5.02
CA VAL A 17 7.56 -43.22 -3.72
C VAL A 17 8.21 -44.09 -2.63
N SER A 18 9.43 -43.75 -2.26
CA SER A 18 10.04 -44.23 -1.02
C SER A 18 10.66 -43.03 -0.33
N PHE A 19 9.94 -42.44 0.62
CA PHE A 19 10.49 -41.85 1.85
C PHE A 19 9.33 -41.43 2.76
N LEU A 20 8.77 -42.39 3.50
CA LEU A 20 7.85 -42.13 4.60
C LEU A 20 8.67 -41.81 5.86
N ASN A 21 8.64 -40.53 6.22
CA ASN A 21 8.57 -39.94 7.56
C ASN A 21 8.96 -40.81 8.77
N MET A 22 10.09 -40.46 9.38
CA MET A 22 10.28 -40.44 10.83
C MET A 22 10.99 -39.13 11.19
N GLY A 23 10.39 -38.30 12.04
CA GLY A 23 11.02 -37.08 12.55
C GLY A 23 10.03 -35.95 12.73
N GLU A 24 9.54 -35.81 13.96
CA GLU A 24 8.60 -34.82 14.43
C GLU A 24 8.99 -33.38 14.07
N ASN A 25 8.04 -32.64 13.50
CA ASN A 25 7.97 -31.18 13.65
C ASN A 25 6.55 -30.82 14.09
N SER A 26 6.27 -31.07 15.37
CA SER A 26 5.04 -30.65 16.06
C SER A 26 4.78 -29.14 15.95
N PHE A 27 5.79 -28.33 15.63
CA PHE A 27 5.65 -26.91 15.29
C PHE A 27 5.01 -26.65 13.92
N LEU A 28 5.27 -27.48 12.90
CA LEU A 28 4.74 -27.27 11.54
C LEU A 28 3.29 -27.73 11.40
N VAL A 29 2.90 -28.79 12.11
CA VAL A 29 1.50 -29.26 12.14
C VAL A 29 0.59 -28.25 12.85
N SER A 30 1.09 -27.60 13.90
CA SER A 30 0.34 -26.52 14.58
C SER A 30 0.19 -25.26 13.73
N LEU A 31 1.14 -24.95 12.84
CA LEU A 31 1.09 -23.77 11.97
C LEU A 31 0.13 -23.98 10.78
N LEU A 32 0.00 -25.22 10.29
CA LEU A 32 -0.94 -25.58 9.23
C LEU A 32 -2.40 -25.63 9.71
N ASN A 33 -2.64 -25.95 11.00
CA ASN A 33 -4.00 -26.12 11.54
C ASN A 33 -4.67 -24.83 12.06
N MET A 34 -4.06 -23.66 11.89
CA MET A 34 -4.69 -22.34 12.11
C MET A 34 -5.01 -21.60 10.80
N GLY A 35 -5.10 -22.32 9.67
CA GLY A 35 -5.21 -21.72 8.33
C GLY A 35 -6.48 -22.03 7.52
N GLU A 36 -7.40 -22.86 8.02
CA GLU A 36 -8.55 -23.32 7.24
C GLU A 36 -9.88 -22.80 7.79
N ASN A 37 -10.10 -21.48 7.79
CA ASN A 37 -11.44 -20.87 7.93
C ASN A 37 -11.50 -19.42 7.42
N SER A 38 -10.79 -19.08 6.34
CA SER A 38 -10.98 -17.79 5.64
C SER A 38 -10.49 -17.83 4.19
N ILE A 39 -11.06 -18.69 3.35
CA ILE A 39 -10.79 -18.70 1.89
C ILE A 39 -11.67 -17.67 1.15
N ASN A 40 -12.63 -17.02 1.82
CA ASN A 40 -13.52 -16.02 1.21
C ASN A 40 -13.33 -14.59 1.71
N ASN A 41 -12.26 -14.30 2.45
CA ASN A 41 -11.85 -12.92 2.68
C ASN A 41 -10.33 -12.83 2.52
N PRO A 42 -9.82 -12.02 1.58
CA PRO A 42 -8.40 -11.76 1.51
C PRO A 42 -7.96 -11.20 2.87
N PRO A 43 -6.83 -11.65 3.44
CA PRO A 43 -6.28 -11.01 4.62
C PRO A 43 -6.06 -9.53 4.27
N CYS A 44 -6.84 -8.65 4.89
CA CYS A 44 -6.65 -7.21 4.78
C CYS A 44 -5.37 -6.87 5.56
N PHE A 45 -4.23 -7.13 4.95
CA PHE A 45 -3.02 -6.37 5.23
C PHE A 45 -3.34 -4.92 4.88
N ASN A 46 -2.87 -3.97 5.68
CA ASN A 46 -3.14 -2.55 5.45
C ASN A 46 -2.47 -2.12 4.13
N ASN A 47 -3.19 -2.29 3.03
CA ASN A 47 -2.75 -2.08 1.65
C ASN A 47 -2.25 -0.65 1.44
N ASP A 48 -2.84 0.31 2.17
CA ASP A 48 -2.52 1.73 2.01
C ASP A 48 -1.07 2.07 2.47
N GLU A 49 -0.59 1.52 3.60
CA GLU A 49 0.79 1.71 4.06
C GLU A 49 1.82 1.04 3.14
N GLU A 50 1.48 -0.12 2.60
CA GLU A 50 2.34 -0.82 1.64
C GLU A 50 2.45 -0.04 0.32
N ILE A 51 1.33 0.49 -0.19
CA ILE A 51 1.30 1.37 -1.36
C ILE A 51 2.21 2.59 -1.14
N ILE A 52 2.19 3.21 0.04
CA ILE A 52 3.02 4.38 0.34
C ILE A 52 4.50 4.00 0.50
N ARG A 53 4.83 2.84 1.06
CA ARG A 53 6.22 2.39 1.23
C ARG A 53 6.87 1.96 -0.08
N THR A 54 6.08 1.42 -1.01
CA THR A 54 6.58 0.88 -2.28
C THR A 54 6.56 1.90 -3.41
N THR A 55 5.89 3.05 -3.22
CA THR A 55 5.80 4.08 -4.25
C THR A 55 7.15 4.71 -4.60
N THR A 56 7.34 5.00 -5.88
CA THR A 56 8.47 5.78 -6.41
C THR A 56 8.19 7.29 -6.34
N TYR A 57 6.97 7.71 -5.93
CA TYR A 57 6.61 9.12 -5.86
C TYR A 57 7.45 9.87 -4.83
N LYS A 58 8.02 11.00 -5.23
CA LYS A 58 8.81 11.87 -4.37
C LYS A 58 7.93 12.97 -3.78
N PHE A 59 7.62 12.86 -2.49
CA PHE A 59 6.89 13.89 -1.74
C PHE A 59 7.76 15.12 -1.49
N ASN A 60 7.10 16.29 -1.48
CA ASN A 60 7.70 17.56 -1.06
C ASN A 60 7.56 17.77 0.46
N LEU A 61 6.54 17.17 1.08
CA LEU A 61 6.33 17.14 2.53
C LEU A 61 6.51 15.72 3.09
N PRO A 62 6.93 15.58 4.35
CA PRO A 62 6.95 14.26 4.98
C PRO A 62 5.53 13.69 5.09
N VAL A 63 5.41 12.37 4.89
CA VAL A 63 4.12 11.67 4.91
C VAL A 63 3.35 11.92 6.21
N ASP A 64 4.04 11.93 7.35
CA ASP A 64 3.43 12.21 8.66
C ASP A 64 2.79 13.59 8.72
N GLU A 65 3.39 14.61 8.09
CA GLU A 65 2.82 15.95 8.06
C GLU A 65 1.60 16.02 7.14
N LEU A 66 1.59 15.25 6.05
CA LEU A 66 0.47 15.17 5.11
C LEU A 66 -0.76 14.52 5.76
N ILE A 67 -0.58 13.43 6.51
CA ILE A 67 -1.69 12.67 7.11
C ILE A 67 -2.23 13.29 8.40
N ASN A 68 -1.37 13.93 9.21
CA ASN A 68 -1.75 14.46 10.52
C ASN A 68 -2.55 15.77 10.43
N ASN A 69 -3.47 15.96 11.37
CA ASN A 69 -4.25 17.20 11.47
C ASN A 69 -3.47 18.33 12.15
N SER A 70 -3.68 19.55 11.65
CA SER A 70 -3.08 20.74 12.27
C SER A 70 -3.70 21.04 13.64
N THR A 71 -2.82 21.30 14.61
CA THR A 71 -3.18 21.67 15.99
C THR A 71 -3.66 23.12 16.12
N ASN A 72 -3.52 23.94 15.07
CA ASN A 72 -3.87 25.36 15.07
C ASN A 72 -5.16 25.68 14.30
N THR A 73 -5.90 24.67 13.85
CA THR A 73 -7.20 24.91 13.20
C THR A 73 -8.21 25.52 14.19
N ARG A 74 -9.23 26.21 13.66
CA ARG A 74 -10.36 26.70 14.45
C ARG A 74 -11.03 25.59 15.27
N LEU A 75 -11.10 24.38 14.72
CA LEU A 75 -11.67 23.22 15.40
C LEU A 75 -10.77 22.76 16.56
N ALA A 76 -9.46 22.61 16.32
CA ALA A 76 -8.51 22.26 17.38
C ALA A 76 -8.51 23.27 18.53
N ARG A 77 -8.55 24.58 18.21
CA ARG A 77 -8.67 25.66 19.21
C ARG A 77 -9.98 25.57 20.00
N ARG A 78 -11.10 25.27 19.34
CA ARG A 78 -12.41 25.10 19.99
C ARG A 78 -12.44 23.87 20.90
N ASN A 79 -11.88 22.75 20.44
CA ASN A 79 -11.74 21.53 21.21
C ASN A 79 -10.99 21.76 22.52
N ARG A 80 -9.82 22.42 22.44
CA ARG A 80 -9.03 22.78 23.61
C ARG A 80 -9.80 23.67 24.59
N ARG A 81 -10.54 24.66 24.09
CA ARG A 81 -11.31 25.58 24.94
C ARG A 81 -12.50 24.91 25.63
N ASN A 82 -13.18 24.01 24.93
CA ASN A 82 -14.42 23.41 25.40
C ASN A 82 -14.22 22.04 26.07
N GLY A 83 -12.99 21.51 26.11
CA GLY A 83 -12.70 20.15 26.61
C GLY A 83 -13.27 19.04 25.72
N THR A 84 -13.62 19.35 24.46
CA THR A 84 -14.18 18.38 23.51
C THR A 84 -13.10 17.76 22.64
N ASN A 85 -13.25 16.51 22.23
CA ASN A 85 -12.36 15.84 21.29
C ASN A 85 -13.05 15.60 19.93
N ILE A 86 -13.59 16.68 19.33
CA ILE A 86 -14.26 16.57 18.03
C ILE A 86 -13.22 16.43 16.96
N VAL A 87 -13.22 15.27 16.34
CA VAL A 87 -12.20 14.94 15.38
C VAL A 87 -12.52 15.50 14.00
N PRO A 88 -11.55 16.11 13.27
CA PRO A 88 -11.76 16.56 11.90
C PRO A 88 -12.16 15.42 10.96
N ARG A 89 -12.87 15.76 9.88
CA ARG A 89 -13.10 14.81 8.80
C ARG A 89 -11.76 14.50 8.12
N ARG A 90 -11.60 13.25 7.66
CA ARG A 90 -10.46 12.85 6.83
C ARG A 90 -10.27 13.82 5.66
N GLN A 91 -9.02 14.14 5.35
CA GLN A 91 -8.69 14.95 4.18
C GLN A 91 -8.83 14.09 2.92
N ASN A 92 -9.39 14.64 1.85
CA ASN A 92 -9.50 13.92 0.58
C ASN A 92 -8.12 13.90 -0.14
N ALA A 93 -7.96 12.99 -1.11
CA ALA A 93 -6.70 12.82 -1.85
C ALA A 93 -6.22 14.12 -2.51
N TRP A 94 -7.14 14.86 -3.15
CA TRP A 94 -6.85 16.13 -3.79
C TRP A 94 -6.28 17.18 -2.83
N ILE A 95 -6.84 17.33 -1.63
CA ILE A 95 -6.34 18.29 -0.64
C ILE A 95 -4.94 17.92 -0.16
N ILE A 96 -4.65 16.62 -0.02
CA ILE A 96 -3.31 16.15 0.35
C ILE A 96 -2.32 16.43 -0.78
N TYR A 97 -2.69 16.12 -2.02
CA TYR A 97 -1.89 16.44 -3.21
C TYR A 97 -1.62 17.94 -3.34
N LEU A 98 -2.65 18.76 -3.13
CA LEU A 98 -2.53 20.21 -3.17
C LEU A 98 -1.53 20.72 -2.14
N ARG A 99 -1.58 20.21 -0.90
CA ARG A 99 -0.62 20.57 0.15
C ARG A 99 0.80 20.17 -0.21
N ASP A 100 0.99 18.96 -0.72
CA ASP A 100 2.28 18.45 -1.15
C ASP A 100 2.86 19.30 -2.31
N LYS A 101 2.09 19.53 -3.37
CA LYS A 101 2.55 20.35 -4.50
C LYS A 101 2.81 21.79 -4.11
N ASN A 102 1.96 22.39 -3.27
CA ASN A 102 2.14 23.78 -2.85
C ASN A 102 3.37 23.97 -1.94
N ALA A 103 3.92 22.90 -1.36
CA ALA A 103 5.19 22.93 -0.66
C ALA A 103 6.41 22.84 -1.59
N SER A 104 6.20 22.55 -2.88
CA SER A 104 7.28 22.56 -3.87
C SER A 104 7.90 23.96 -3.97
N PRO A 105 9.24 24.06 -4.09
CA PRO A 105 9.90 25.33 -4.37
C PRO A 105 9.40 26.00 -5.67
N ASP A 106 8.82 25.23 -6.60
CA ASP A 106 8.25 25.74 -7.86
C ASP A 106 7.18 26.81 -7.64
N PHE A 107 6.47 26.76 -6.51
CA PHE A 107 5.41 27.71 -6.20
C PHE A 107 5.87 28.87 -5.30
N SER A 108 7.14 28.92 -4.86
CA SER A 108 7.72 30.04 -4.08
C SER A 108 6.86 30.53 -2.90
N GLY A 109 6.05 29.65 -2.29
CA GLY A 109 5.13 30.00 -1.20
C GLY A 109 3.81 30.67 -1.65
N GLU A 110 3.59 30.83 -2.95
CA GLU A 110 2.35 31.31 -3.53
C GLU A 110 1.34 30.17 -3.68
N PHE A 111 0.11 30.40 -3.23
CA PHE A 111 -0.94 29.40 -3.31
C PHE A 111 -1.59 29.39 -4.70
N GLN A 112 -1.28 28.37 -5.50
CA GLN A 112 -1.69 28.28 -6.92
C GLN A 112 -2.60 27.06 -7.20
N PRO A 113 -3.82 26.98 -6.62
CA PRO A 113 -4.66 25.79 -6.70
C PRO A 113 -5.13 25.47 -8.12
N THR A 114 -5.31 26.47 -8.97
CA THR A 114 -5.77 26.29 -10.36
C THR A 114 -4.73 25.58 -11.23
N ILE A 115 -3.45 25.87 -11.02
CA ILE A 115 -2.34 25.22 -11.73
C ILE A 115 -2.22 23.77 -11.25
N ILE A 116 -2.24 23.58 -9.93
CA ILE A 116 -2.12 22.26 -9.31
C ILE A 116 -3.31 21.36 -9.67
N ALA A 117 -4.50 21.93 -9.91
CA ALA A 117 -5.68 21.17 -10.36
C ALA A 117 -5.47 20.57 -11.75
N LYS A 118 -4.89 21.34 -12.69
CA LYS A 118 -4.52 20.81 -14.01
C LYS A 118 -3.47 19.71 -13.89
N MET A 119 -2.46 19.90 -13.04
CA MET A 119 -1.46 18.87 -12.77
C MET A 119 -2.09 17.57 -12.22
N TRP A 120 -3.12 17.66 -11.37
CA TRP A 120 -3.82 16.50 -10.83
C TRP A 120 -4.66 15.75 -11.90
N GLU A 121 -5.21 16.47 -12.87
CA GLU A 121 -5.92 15.87 -14.01
C GLU A 121 -4.97 15.11 -14.94
N GLU A 122 -3.75 15.60 -15.11
CA GLU A 122 -2.70 15.02 -15.95
C GLU A 122 -1.86 13.93 -15.22
N GLU A 123 -2.01 13.81 -13.90
CA GLU A 123 -1.23 12.91 -13.05
C GLU A 123 -1.58 11.43 -13.31
N SER A 124 -0.58 10.57 -13.16
CA SER A 124 -0.72 9.12 -13.34
C SER A 124 -1.71 8.48 -12.34
N GLU A 125 -2.38 7.40 -12.75
CA GLU A 125 -3.33 6.69 -11.89
C GLU A 125 -2.64 6.11 -10.65
N GLU A 126 -1.40 5.66 -10.79
CA GLU A 126 -0.56 5.13 -9.72
C GLU A 126 -0.32 6.19 -8.64
N VAL A 127 0.03 7.42 -9.02
CA VAL A 127 0.23 8.51 -8.07
C VAL A 127 -1.11 8.88 -7.41
N ARG A 128 -2.20 8.93 -8.17
CA ARG A 128 -3.53 9.19 -7.60
C ARG A 128 -3.92 8.14 -6.55
N LYS A 129 -3.63 6.86 -6.78
CA LYS A 129 -3.83 5.77 -5.81
C LYS A 129 -3.03 5.96 -4.53
N VAL A 130 -1.80 6.46 -4.62
CA VAL A 130 -0.97 6.79 -3.45
C VAL A 130 -1.63 7.91 -2.62
N PHE A 131 -2.13 8.96 -3.26
CA PHE A 131 -2.83 10.03 -2.54
C PHE A 131 -4.20 9.61 -2.00
N GLU A 132 -4.88 8.66 -2.64
CA GLU A 132 -6.07 8.01 -2.09
C GLU A 132 -5.74 7.16 -0.85
N ALA A 133 -4.66 6.40 -0.88
CA ALA A 133 -4.16 5.67 0.28
C ALA A 133 -3.84 6.64 1.44
N LEU A 134 -3.12 7.73 1.16
CA LEU A 134 -2.87 8.79 2.14
C LEU A 134 -4.16 9.40 2.71
N SER A 135 -5.20 9.56 1.89
CA SER A 135 -6.51 10.05 2.33
C SER A 135 -7.21 9.08 3.28
N ARG A 136 -7.05 7.77 3.07
CA ARG A 136 -7.58 6.73 3.97
C ARG A 136 -6.80 6.67 5.28
N LEU A 137 -5.49 6.88 5.23
CA LEU A 137 -4.61 6.94 6.40
C LEU A 137 -4.65 8.27 7.15
N SER A 138 -5.14 9.33 6.51
CA SER A 138 -5.28 10.65 7.14
C SER A 138 -6.24 10.53 8.32
N THR A 139 -5.62 10.44 9.48
CA THR A 139 -6.26 10.28 10.77
C THR A 139 -6.37 11.64 11.43
N LYS A 140 -7.61 11.96 11.77
CA LYS A 140 -8.05 12.42 13.08
C LYS A 140 -7.07 13.18 13.98
#